data_AF-A0A409X040-F1
#
_entry.id   AF-A0A409X040-F1
#
_cell.length_a   1.000
_cell.length_b   1.000
_cell.length_c   1.000
_cell.angle_alpha   90.00
_cell.angle_beta   90.00
_cell.angle_gamma   90.00
#
_symmetry.space_group_name_H-M   'P 1'
#
loop_
_entity.id
_entity.type
_entity.pdbx_description
1 polymer ?
#
loop_
_entity_poly.entity_id
_entity_poly.type
_entity_poly.pdbx_seq_one_letter_code
_entity_poly.pdbx_strand_id
1 'polypeptide(L)'
;MTKYPITILAYTRGVHWQTKLPKPYHWALFIRTGNSTSTGITHQLHGMPGAFHYDGPEPSSSTAPDPLLLAAKRNEVDIGSVPPDKVDLVAQICSAIPIDQTEDPSDSESGWNCQSWTVSVVQEMKKEGFVDEWITEEYLRGFLKEI
;
A
#
# COMPACT_ATOMS: atom_id res chain seq x y z
N MET A 1 -21.12 1.41 15.49
CA MET A 1 -21.04 2.01 14.14
C MET A 1 -20.28 1.04 13.24
N THR A 2 -20.62 0.97 11.96
CA THR A 2 -19.80 0.24 10.97
C THR A 2 -18.48 0.99 10.79
N LYS A 3 -17.36 0.27 10.76
CA LYS A 3 -16.06 0.77 10.27
C LYS A 3 -15.67 -0.02 9.02
N TYR A 4 -14.85 0.58 8.16
CA TYR A 4 -14.25 -0.10 7.02
C TYR A 4 -12.86 -0.64 7.39
N PRO A 5 -12.61 -1.95 7.25
CA PRO A 5 -11.27 -2.52 7.45
C PRO A 5 -10.23 -1.90 6.52
N ILE A 6 -9.01 -1.77 7.03
CA ILE A 6 -7.84 -1.34 6.27
C ILE A 6 -6.87 -2.52 6.18
N THR A 7 -6.47 -2.87 4.96
CA THR A 7 -5.54 -3.95 4.65
C THR A 7 -4.36 -3.38 3.88
N ILE A 8 -3.12 -3.79 4.18
CA ILE A 8 -1.98 -3.58 3.27
C ILE A 8 -1.86 -4.82 2.38
N LEU A 9 -1.81 -4.61 1.07
CA LEU A 9 -1.67 -5.65 0.04
C LEU A 9 -0.25 -5.63 -0.51
N ALA A 10 0.47 -6.75 -0.44
CA ALA A 10 1.78 -6.91 -1.06
C ALA A 10 1.71 -7.77 -2.32
N TYR A 11 2.19 -7.26 -3.46
CA TYR A 11 2.13 -7.97 -4.75
C TYR A 11 3.40 -7.76 -5.61
N THR A 12 3.73 -8.75 -6.43
CA THR A 12 4.91 -8.68 -7.30
C THR A 12 4.69 -7.79 -8.54
N ARG A 13 5.70 -6.99 -8.89
CA ARG A 13 5.74 -6.20 -10.14
C ARG A 13 6.28 -7.02 -11.35
N GLY A 14 6.35 -8.34 -11.21
CA GLY A 14 6.98 -9.26 -12.16
C GLY A 14 8.51 -9.26 -12.05
N VAL A 15 9.20 -9.56 -13.15
CA VAL A 15 10.67 -9.58 -13.24
C VAL A 15 11.21 -8.39 -14.03
N HIS A 16 12.47 -8.01 -13.79
CA HIS A 16 13.21 -7.09 -14.65
C HIS A 16 13.40 -7.72 -16.04
N TRP A 17 13.05 -7.00 -17.11
CA TRP A 17 13.03 -7.55 -18.47
C TRP A 17 14.41 -8.01 -18.96
N GLN A 18 15.48 -7.33 -18.51
CA GLN A 18 16.86 -7.56 -18.92
C GLN A 18 17.56 -8.63 -18.05
N THR A 19 17.56 -8.46 -16.73
CA THR A 19 18.28 -9.35 -15.78
C THR A 19 17.48 -10.59 -15.37
N LYS A 20 16.16 -10.63 -15.65
CA LYS A 20 15.20 -11.67 -15.23
C LYS A 20 15.03 -11.87 -13.72
N LEU A 21 15.69 -11.06 -12.89
CA LEU A 21 15.51 -11.05 -11.45
C LEU A 21 14.10 -10.56 -11.07
N PRO A 22 13.50 -11.04 -9.97
CA PRO A 22 12.28 -10.43 -9.41
C PRO A 22 12.45 -8.93 -9.20
N LYS A 23 11.39 -8.15 -9.44
CA LYS A 23 11.31 -6.77 -8.96
C LYS A 23 10.82 -6.77 -7.50
N PRO A 24 11.23 -5.78 -6.68
CA PRO A 24 10.72 -5.65 -5.33
C PRO A 24 9.19 -5.54 -5.29
N TYR A 25 8.57 -6.08 -4.24
CA TYR A 25 7.11 -6.09 -4.11
C TYR A 25 6.57 -4.66 -4.01
N HIS A 26 5.43 -4.42 -4.64
CA HIS A 26 4.66 -3.20 -4.44
C HIS A 26 3.70 -3.41 -3.27
N TRP A 27 3.59 -2.44 -2.38
CA TRP A 27 2.56 -2.42 -1.34
C TRP A 27 1.56 -1.30 -1.59
N ALA A 28 0.29 -1.61 -1.39
CA ALA A 28 -0.84 -0.69 -1.50
C ALA A 28 -1.71 -0.79 -0.26
N LEU A 29 -2.31 0.33 0.16
CA LEU A 29 -3.34 0.36 1.19
C LEU A 29 -4.72 0.16 0.55
N PHE A 30 -5.56 -0.67 1.15
CA PHE A 30 -6.91 -0.98 0.69
C PHE A 30 -7.93 -0.78 1.82
N ILE A 31 -8.96 0.03 1.57
CA ILE A 31 -10.07 0.29 2.49
C ILE A 31 -11.29 -0.45 1.97
N ARG A 32 -11.78 -1.48 2.68
CA ARG A 32 -12.95 -2.27 2.23
C ARG A 32 -14.26 -1.56 2.57
N THR A 33 -14.74 -0.73 1.64
CA THR A 33 -15.98 0.07 1.77
C THR A 33 -17.26 -0.69 1.43
N GLY A 34 -17.18 -1.81 0.71
CA GLY A 34 -18.34 -2.61 0.29
C GLY A 34 -18.48 -3.98 0.95
N ASN A 35 -19.56 -4.69 0.61
CA ASN A 35 -19.90 -6.01 1.16
C ASN A 35 -19.07 -7.17 0.58
N SER A 36 -18.29 -6.94 -0.48
CA SER A 36 -17.40 -7.96 -1.06
C SER A 36 -15.96 -7.71 -0.61
N THR A 37 -15.13 -8.76 -0.61
CA THR A 37 -13.69 -8.67 -0.32
C THR A 37 -12.89 -7.83 -1.32
N SER A 38 -13.52 -7.39 -2.43
CA SER A 38 -12.87 -6.64 -3.51
C SER A 38 -13.49 -5.28 -3.81
N THR A 39 -14.50 -4.85 -3.04
CA THR A 39 -15.13 -3.54 -3.19
C THR A 39 -14.59 -2.58 -2.13
N GLY A 40 -13.83 -1.60 -2.56
CA GLY A 40 -13.10 -0.70 -1.68
C GLY A 40 -12.43 0.46 -2.42
N ILE A 41 -11.46 1.05 -1.75
CA ILE A 41 -10.62 2.14 -2.27
C ILE A 41 -9.16 1.72 -2.06
N THR A 42 -8.35 1.84 -3.10
CA THR A 42 -6.90 1.60 -3.06
C THR A 42 -6.14 2.93 -3.00
N HIS A 43 -5.04 2.95 -2.25
CA HIS A 43 -4.06 4.03 -2.24
C HIS A 43 -2.66 3.44 -2.43
N GLN A 44 -1.94 3.88 -3.47
CA GLN A 44 -0.67 3.29 -3.89
C GLN A 44 0.19 4.31 -4.65
N LEU A 45 1.51 4.08 -4.73
CA LEU A 45 2.41 4.95 -5.51
C LEU A 45 2.59 4.44 -6.94
N HIS A 46 2.49 5.34 -7.90
CA HIS A 46 2.78 5.08 -9.31
C HIS A 46 4.14 5.65 -9.73
N GLY A 47 4.62 5.21 -10.89
CA GLY A 47 5.86 5.72 -11.50
C GLY A 47 7.08 4.81 -11.33
N MET A 48 8.25 5.45 -11.30
CA MET A 48 9.59 4.88 -11.40
C MET A 48 10.63 5.88 -10.84
N PRO A 49 11.93 5.51 -10.69
CA PRO A 49 12.97 6.46 -10.27
C PRO A 49 12.92 7.77 -11.08
N GLY A 50 12.94 8.90 -10.36
CA GLY A 50 12.82 10.26 -10.89
C GLY A 50 11.38 10.74 -11.19
N ALA A 51 10.35 9.91 -11.02
CA ALA A 51 8.97 10.22 -11.40
C ALA A 51 7.89 9.50 -10.55
N PHE A 52 8.11 9.35 -9.24
CA PHE A 52 7.14 8.73 -8.33
C PHE A 52 6.02 9.69 -7.92
N HIS A 53 4.78 9.23 -7.92
CA HIS A 53 3.59 10.05 -7.70
C HIS A 53 2.45 9.27 -7.03
N TYR A 54 1.47 10.00 -6.48
CA TYR A 54 0.22 9.47 -5.92
C TYR A 54 -0.94 10.28 -6.51
N ASP A 55 -1.79 9.63 -7.32
CA ASP A 55 -2.87 10.29 -8.05
C ASP A 55 -4.16 10.50 -7.23
N GLY A 56 -4.22 9.92 -6.02
CA GLY A 56 -5.39 9.98 -5.14
C GLY A 56 -6.02 8.61 -4.86
N PRO A 57 -7.25 8.58 -4.32
CA PRO A 57 -7.99 7.35 -4.05
C PRO A 57 -8.46 6.66 -5.33
N GLU A 58 -8.06 5.41 -5.55
CA GLU A 58 -8.52 4.59 -6.67
C GLU A 58 -9.75 3.75 -6.26
N PRO A 59 -10.95 3.98 -6.81
CA PRO A 59 -12.13 3.16 -6.50
C PRO A 59 -12.03 1.79 -7.17
N SER A 60 -12.05 0.70 -6.41
CA SER A 60 -12.00 -0.67 -6.97
C SER A 60 -13.37 -1.11 -7.53
N SER A 61 -13.73 -0.54 -8.69
CA SER A 61 -15.03 -0.79 -9.31
C SER A 61 -15.16 -2.21 -9.89
N SER A 62 -15.79 -3.07 -9.09
CA SER A 62 -16.64 -4.18 -9.55
C SER A 62 -16.04 -5.28 -10.43
N THR A 63 -14.72 -5.51 -10.43
CA THR A 63 -14.13 -6.67 -11.13
C THR A 63 -12.93 -7.30 -10.39
N ALA A 64 -13.11 -7.59 -9.09
CA ALA A 64 -12.04 -7.97 -8.16
C ALA A 64 -10.99 -6.82 -7.97
N PRO A 65 -9.90 -6.97 -7.18
CA PRO A 65 -8.63 -6.38 -7.63
C PRO A 65 -8.33 -6.98 -9.00
N ASP A 66 -7.67 -6.23 -9.89
CA ASP A 66 -7.24 -6.74 -11.22
C ASP A 66 -6.75 -8.20 -11.08
N PRO A 67 -7.27 -9.17 -11.86
CA PRO A 67 -6.85 -10.57 -11.76
C PRO A 67 -5.33 -10.77 -11.80
N LEU A 68 -4.59 -9.88 -12.47
CA LEU A 68 -3.13 -9.84 -12.43
C LEU A 68 -2.60 -9.46 -11.04
N LEU A 69 -3.18 -8.44 -10.41
CA LEU A 69 -2.87 -7.96 -9.05
C LEU A 69 -3.25 -9.01 -7.98
N LEU A 70 -4.37 -9.72 -8.17
CA LEU A 70 -4.78 -10.82 -7.29
C LEU A 70 -3.89 -12.07 -7.44
N ALA A 71 -3.40 -12.38 -8.65
CA ALA A 71 -2.42 -13.46 -8.89
C ALA A 71 -0.98 -13.05 -8.52
N ALA A 72 -0.67 -11.76 -8.59
CA ALA A 72 0.60 -11.18 -8.16
C ALA A 72 0.68 -10.99 -6.64
N LYS A 73 -0.45 -10.99 -5.92
CA LYS A 73 -0.54 -10.96 -4.46
C LYS A 73 0.36 -12.02 -3.83
N ARG A 74 1.09 -11.64 -2.77
CA ARG A 74 2.01 -12.51 -2.04
C ARG A 74 1.67 -12.56 -0.56
N ASN A 75 1.47 -11.39 0.06
CA ASN A 75 1.02 -11.26 1.44
C ASN A 75 -0.10 -10.21 1.53
N GLU A 76 -0.91 -10.29 2.59
CA GLU A 76 -1.78 -9.20 3.03
C GLU A 76 -1.81 -9.14 4.56
N VAL A 77 -2.06 -7.96 5.11
CA VAL A 77 -2.21 -7.77 6.56
C VAL A 77 -3.31 -6.76 6.84
N ASP A 78 -4.32 -7.17 7.61
CA ASP A 78 -5.31 -6.25 8.17
C ASP A 78 -4.65 -5.46 9.31
N ILE A 79 -4.66 -4.13 9.21
CA ILE A 79 -3.93 -3.24 10.13
C ILE A 79 -4.84 -2.44 11.07
N GLY A 80 -6.15 -2.47 10.86
CA GLY A 80 -7.12 -1.70 11.64
C GLY A 80 -8.38 -1.37 10.85
N SER A 81 -9.04 -0.25 11.19
CA SER A 81 -10.28 0.16 10.52
C SER A 81 -10.65 1.64 10.70
N VAL A 82 -11.12 2.26 9.61
CA VAL A 82 -11.51 3.68 9.52
C VAL A 82 -13.04 3.88 9.61
N PRO A 83 -13.53 4.92 10.30
CA PRO A 83 -14.94 5.35 10.22
C PRO A 83 -15.35 5.81 8.80
N PRO A 84 -16.61 5.59 8.36
CA PRO A 84 -17.06 6.03 7.03
C PRO A 84 -16.94 7.53 6.77
N ASP A 85 -17.12 8.36 7.81
CA ASP A 85 -16.94 9.82 7.81
C ASP A 85 -15.47 10.28 7.80
N LYS A 86 -14.52 9.33 7.79
CA LYS A 86 -13.08 9.57 7.85
C LYS A 86 -12.29 8.98 6.68
N VAL A 87 -12.95 8.38 5.69
CA VAL A 87 -12.30 7.83 4.49
C VAL A 87 -11.48 8.89 3.74
N ASP A 88 -12.04 10.09 3.55
CA ASP A 88 -11.36 11.20 2.87
C ASP A 88 -10.12 11.70 3.63
N LEU A 89 -10.04 11.49 4.94
CA LEU A 89 -8.85 11.83 5.73
C LEU A 89 -7.69 10.88 5.43
N VAL A 90 -7.96 9.61 5.09
CA VAL A 90 -6.90 8.68 4.63
C VAL A 90 -6.32 9.17 3.30
N ALA A 91 -7.17 9.61 2.37
CA ALA A 91 -6.70 10.21 1.12
C ALA A 91 -5.83 11.46 1.35
N GLN A 92 -6.18 12.31 2.32
CA GLN A 92 -5.40 13.50 2.71
C GLN A 92 -4.05 13.13 3.35
N ILE A 93 -4.01 12.12 4.22
CA ILE A 93 -2.76 11.60 4.80
C ILE A 93 -1.84 11.07 3.69
N CYS A 94 -2.36 10.24 2.78
CA CYS A 94 -1.63 9.72 1.63
C CYS A 94 -1.01 10.84 0.76
N SER A 95 -1.74 11.94 0.53
CA SER A 95 -1.25 13.12 -0.19
C SER A 95 -0.20 13.95 0.57
N ALA A 96 -0.13 13.83 1.89
CA ALA A 96 0.73 14.65 2.75
C ALA A 96 2.11 14.02 3.01
N ILE A 97 2.26 12.70 2.84
CA ILE A 97 3.55 12.01 2.99
C ILE A 97 4.49 12.40 1.82
N PRO A 98 5.69 12.92 2.08
CA PRO A 98 6.68 13.19 1.03
C PRO A 98 7.05 11.91 0.26
N ILE A 99 7.06 12.00 -1.06
CA ILE A 99 7.44 10.89 -1.95
C ILE A 99 8.88 11.11 -2.40
N ASP A 100 9.78 10.19 -2.02
CA ASP A 100 11.15 10.20 -2.52
C ASP A 100 11.14 9.99 -4.04
N GLN A 101 12.03 10.69 -4.75
CA GLN A 101 12.17 10.59 -6.20
C GLN A 101 13.44 9.84 -6.59
N THR A 102 14.33 9.52 -5.64
CA THR A 102 15.72 9.17 -5.95
C THR A 102 15.97 7.69 -6.24
N GLU A 103 15.30 6.76 -5.53
CA GLU A 103 15.38 5.28 -5.64
C GLU A 103 16.70 4.81 -6.31
N ASP A 104 17.82 4.96 -5.58
CA ASP A 104 19.18 4.70 -6.08
C ASP A 104 19.31 3.22 -6.52
N PRO A 105 19.44 2.92 -7.83
CA PRO A 105 19.45 1.54 -8.32
C PRO A 105 20.69 0.73 -7.93
N SER A 106 21.67 1.33 -7.24
CA SER A 106 22.85 0.68 -6.68
C SER A 106 22.72 0.34 -5.19
N ASP A 107 21.75 0.92 -4.49
CA ASP A 107 21.44 0.63 -3.09
C ASP A 107 20.30 -0.40 -2.98
N SER A 108 20.59 -1.55 -2.39
CA SER A 108 19.63 -2.63 -2.17
C SER A 108 18.50 -2.29 -1.19
N GLU A 109 18.67 -1.24 -0.37
CA GLU A 109 17.67 -0.78 0.60
C GLU A 109 16.79 0.37 0.07
N SER A 110 17.20 1.04 -1.02
CA SER A 110 16.48 2.21 -1.59
C SER A 110 15.25 1.83 -2.43
N GLY A 111 15.23 0.63 -3.03
CA GLY A 111 14.19 0.08 -3.93
C GLY A 111 12.78 -0.11 -3.33
N TRP A 112 12.51 0.57 -2.22
CA TRP A 112 11.42 0.36 -1.27
C TRP A 112 10.58 1.65 -1.10
N ASN A 113 10.61 2.59 -2.05
CA ASN A 113 9.93 3.88 -1.94
C ASN A 113 8.43 3.75 -1.61
N CYS A 114 7.68 2.97 -2.40
CA CYS A 114 6.25 2.68 -2.13
C CYS A 114 6.00 2.05 -0.74
N GLN A 115 7.01 1.38 -0.18
CA GLN A 115 6.95 0.74 1.12
C GLN A 115 7.28 1.68 2.28
N SER A 116 8.34 2.48 2.18
CA SER A 116 8.63 3.52 3.18
C SER A 116 7.56 4.62 3.17
N TRP A 117 6.95 4.92 2.02
CA TRP A 117 5.73 5.71 1.92
C TRP A 117 4.54 5.05 2.63
N THR A 118 4.22 3.79 2.32
CA THR A 118 3.12 3.05 2.96
C THR A 118 3.29 2.99 4.49
N VAL A 119 4.49 2.69 4.98
CA VAL A 119 4.81 2.71 6.41
C VAL A 119 4.61 4.11 7.01
N SER A 120 5.04 5.16 6.32
CA SER A 120 4.85 6.54 6.80
C SER A 120 3.36 6.93 6.87
N VAL A 121 2.57 6.54 5.87
CA VAL A 121 1.10 6.68 5.89
C VAL A 121 0.50 5.95 7.09
N VAL A 122 0.94 4.71 7.37
CA VAL A 122 0.48 3.93 8.53
C VAL A 122 0.80 4.61 9.85
N GLN A 123 1.99 5.22 10.01
CA GLN A 123 2.35 5.93 11.24
C GLN A 123 1.47 7.17 11.48
N GLU A 124 1.10 7.92 10.44
CA GLU A 124 0.15 9.03 10.56
C GLU A 124 -1.28 8.52 10.84
N MET A 125 -1.75 7.48 10.13
CA MET A 125 -3.06 6.85 10.38
C MET A 125 -3.18 6.24 11.79
N LYS A 126 -2.06 5.88 12.42
CA LYS A 126 -2.02 5.41 13.81
C LYS A 126 -2.28 6.53 14.82
N LYS A 127 -1.88 7.78 14.51
CA LYS A 127 -2.20 8.96 15.35
C LYS A 127 -3.70 9.28 15.34
N GLU A 128 -4.38 9.05 14.22
CA GLU A 128 -5.84 9.16 14.09
C GLU A 128 -6.61 7.96 14.70
N GLY A 129 -5.92 6.93 15.21
CA GLY A 129 -6.55 5.73 15.79
C GLY A 129 -7.23 4.82 14.76
N PHE A 130 -6.79 4.85 13.50
CA PHE A 130 -7.28 3.95 12.44
C PHE A 130 -6.50 2.63 12.37
N VAL A 131 -5.29 2.60 12.94
CA VAL A 131 -4.36 1.46 12.95
C VAL A 131 -4.25 0.91 14.37
N ASP A 132 -4.25 -0.42 14.50
CA ASP A 132 -4.17 -1.09 15.80
C ASP A 132 -2.80 -0.89 16.48
N GLU A 133 -2.78 -0.87 17.82
CA GLU A 133 -1.56 -0.62 18.60
C GLU A 133 -0.42 -1.62 18.32
N TRP A 134 -0.76 -2.88 18.03
CA TRP A 134 0.18 -3.98 17.80
C TRP A 134 0.87 -3.94 16.42
N ILE A 135 0.38 -3.13 15.48
CA ILE A 135 1.03 -2.94 14.16
C ILE A 135 2.26 -2.06 14.34
N THR A 136 3.45 -2.61 14.10
CA THR A 136 4.72 -1.86 14.11
C THR A 136 5.39 -1.90 12.74
N GLU A 137 6.35 -1.01 12.50
CA GLU A 137 7.10 -0.98 11.25
C GLU A 137 7.93 -2.27 11.05
N GLU A 138 8.53 -2.80 12.12
CA GLU A 138 9.29 -4.04 12.09
C GLU A 138 8.39 -5.24 11.78
N TYR A 139 7.16 -5.26 12.31
CA TYR A 139 6.18 -6.28 11.97
C TYR A 139 5.76 -6.19 10.50
N LEU A 140 5.40 -5.01 10.00
CA LEU A 140 5.01 -4.83 8.60
C LEU A 140 6.15 -5.21 7.64
N ARG A 141 7.36 -4.67 7.85
CA ARG A 141 8.52 -4.98 7.02
C ARG A 141 8.93 -6.46 7.13
N GLY A 142 8.77 -7.07 8.29
CA GLY A 142 9.08 -8.50 8.52
C GLY A 142 8.04 -9.47 7.91
N PHE A 143 6.78 -9.04 7.79
CA PHE A 143 5.65 -9.87 7.34
C PHE A 143 5.37 -9.71 5.83
N LEU A 144 5.52 -8.50 5.28
CA LEU A 144 5.23 -8.20 3.87
C LEU A 144 6.43 -8.35 2.93
N LYS A 145 7.61 -8.67 3.48
CA LYS A 145 8.87 -8.89 2.75
C LYS A 145 8.75 -9.85 1.56
N GLU A 146 9.74 -9.71 0.69
CA GLU A 146 10.04 -10.68 -0.36
C GLU A 146 10.51 -12.04 0.20
N ILE A 147 10.23 -13.07 -0.60
CA ILE A 147 10.46 -14.50 -0.35
C ILE A 147 11.10 -15.10 -1.60
#